data_AF-A0A5B7C6Z7-F1
#
_entry.id   AF-A0A5B7C6Z7-F1
#
_cell.length_a   1.000
_cell.length_b   1.000
_cell.length_c   1.000
_cell.angle_alpha   90.00
_cell.angle_beta   90.00
_cell.angle_gamma   90.00
#
_symmetry.space_group_name_H-M   'P 1'
#
loop_
_entity.id
_entity.type
_entity.pdbx_description
1 polymer ?
#
loop_
_entity_poly.entity_id
_entity_poly.type
_entity_poly.pdbx_seq_one_letter_code
_entity_poly.pdbx_strand_id
1 'polypeptide(L)'
;AGDMNYAHLVFTQIQNPNLFTWNTIIRGFANSSTPQTAISLFIVMLLTSPIQPQRLTYPSLFKAYAQLGLAHDGAQLHGRIIKQGLEFDPFIRNTIISMYANC
;
A
#
# COMPACT_ATOMS: atom_id res chain seq x y z
N ALA A 1 -2.13 -10.43 -17.92
CA ALA A 1 -1.74 -9.46 -16.87
C ALA A 1 -2.08 -8.07 -17.38
N GLY A 2 -2.52 -7.14 -16.51
CA GLY A 2 -2.73 -5.74 -16.90
C GLY A 2 -1.39 -5.01 -17.03
N ASP A 3 -1.30 -4.06 -17.97
CA ASP A 3 -0.12 -3.21 -18.14
C ASP A 3 -0.08 -2.14 -17.03
N MET A 4 0.80 -2.33 -16.05
CA MET A 4 0.95 -1.42 -14.92
C MET A 4 1.55 -0.08 -15.30
N ASN A 5 2.33 0.00 -16.37
CA ASN A 5 2.89 1.27 -16.84
C ASN A 5 1.76 2.12 -17.43
N TYR A 6 0.91 1.52 -18.25
CA TYR A 6 -0.27 2.21 -18.78
C TYR A 6 -1.23 2.64 -17.67
N ALA A 7 -1.50 1.76 -16.69
CA ALA A 7 -2.32 2.09 -15.54
C ALA A 7 -1.76 3.29 -14.75
N HIS A 8 -0.44 3.37 -14.58
CA HIS A 8 0.21 4.50 -13.92
C HIS A 8 0.11 5.79 -14.75
N LEU A 9 0.28 5.72 -16.08
CA LEU A 9 0.10 6.87 -16.95
C LEU A 9 -1.32 7.46 -16.82
N VAL A 10 -2.35 6.61 -16.89
CA VAL A 10 -3.74 7.04 -16.70
C VAL A 10 -3.95 7.60 -15.30
N PHE A 11 -3.37 6.97 -14.26
CA PHE A 11 -3.45 7.46 -12.89
C PHE A 11 -2.89 8.88 -12.74
N THR A 12 -1.74 9.19 -13.35
CA THR A 12 -1.11 10.53 -13.27
C THR A 12 -1.93 11.65 -13.93
N GLN A 13 -2.92 11.30 -14.76
CA GLN A 13 -3.80 12.26 -15.40
C GLN A 13 -5.04 12.58 -14.55
N ILE A 14 -5.30 11.83 -13.47
CA ILE A 14 -6.47 12.03 -12.61
C ILE A 14 -6.23 13.23 -11.70
N GLN A 15 -7.02 14.28 -11.90
CA GLN A 15 -7.08 15.40 -10.95
C GLN A 15 -7.80 14.95 -9.68
N ASN A 16 -7.19 15.20 -8.53
CA ASN A 16 -7.72 14.84 -7.21
C ASN A 16 -8.16 13.36 -7.09
N PRO A 17 -7.23 12.39 -7.21
CA PRO A 17 -7.58 10.97 -7.13
C PRO A 17 -8.28 10.66 -5.81
N ASN A 18 -9.42 9.97 -5.87
CA ASN A 18 -10.15 9.55 -4.69
C ASN A 18 -9.51 8.30 -4.04
N LEU A 19 -10.00 7.91 -2.86
CA LEU A 19 -9.47 6.77 -2.12
C LEU A 19 -9.53 5.46 -2.92
N PHE A 20 -10.58 5.25 -3.71
CA PHE A 20 -10.71 4.04 -4.52
C PHE A 20 -9.62 3.98 -5.59
N THR A 21 -9.36 5.10 -6.27
CA THR A 21 -8.30 5.21 -7.29
C THR A 21 -6.93 4.94 -6.68
N TRP A 22 -6.62 5.54 -5.53
CA TRP A 22 -5.38 5.29 -4.78
C TRP A 22 -5.22 3.81 -4.41
N ASN A 23 -6.24 3.22 -3.79
CA ASN A 23 -6.21 1.81 -3.41
C ASN A 23 -6.04 0.89 -4.62
N THR A 24 -6.65 1.24 -5.75
CA THR A 24 -6.56 0.45 -6.99
C THR A 24 -5.14 0.45 -7.54
N ILE A 25 -4.50 1.62 -7.69
CA ILE A 25 -3.15 1.71 -8.26
C ILE A 25 -2.10 1.10 -7.32
N ILE A 26 -2.21 1.35 -6.01
CA ILE A 26 -1.32 0.77 -4.99
C ILE A 26 -1.43 -0.76 -5.00
N ARG A 27 -2.65 -1.30 -5.00
CA ARG A 27 -2.88 -2.75 -5.08
C ARG A 27 -2.36 -3.34 -6.39
N GLY A 28 -2.49 -2.63 -7.51
CA GLY A 28 -1.95 -3.05 -8.79
C GLY A 28 -0.44 -3.28 -8.71
N PHE A 29 0.31 -2.31 -8.21
CA PHE A 29 1.76 -2.43 -8.07
C PHE A 29 2.19 -3.43 -7.00
N ALA A 30 1.45 -3.55 -5.88
CA ALA A 30 1.74 -4.55 -4.86
C ALA A 30 1.58 -6.01 -5.34
N ASN A 31 0.92 -6.22 -6.48
CA ASN A 31 0.75 -7.52 -7.13
C ASN A 31 1.56 -7.65 -8.43
N SER A 32 2.35 -6.63 -8.80
CA SER A 32 3.16 -6.63 -10.02
C SER A 32 4.58 -7.11 -9.74
N SER A 33 5.44 -7.10 -10.77
CA SER A 33 6.88 -7.29 -10.64
C SER A 33 7.62 -6.10 -10.03
N THR A 34 6.90 -5.01 -9.69
CA THR A 34 7.47 -3.75 -9.18
C THR A 34 6.75 -3.26 -7.91
N PRO A 35 6.73 -4.06 -6.83
CA PRO A 35 6.05 -3.71 -5.57
C PRO A 35 6.58 -2.45 -4.89
N GLN A 36 7.82 -2.04 -5.16
CA GLN A 36 8.40 -0.79 -4.65
C GLN A 36 7.58 0.44 -5.08
N THR A 37 6.96 0.40 -6.25
CA THR A 37 6.13 1.50 -6.75
C THR A 37 4.86 1.65 -5.93
N ALA A 38 4.32 0.57 -5.34
CA ALA A 38 3.18 0.65 -4.43
C ALA A 38 3.52 1.48 -3.17
N ILE A 39 4.73 1.31 -2.64
CA ILE A 39 5.24 2.05 -1.48
C ILE A 39 5.44 3.52 -1.86
N SER A 40 6.09 3.78 -3.01
CA SER A 40 6.27 5.15 -3.52
C SER A 40 4.93 5.88 -3.71
N LEU A 41 3.94 5.22 -4.29
CA LEU A 41 2.60 5.79 -4.48
C LEU A 41 1.89 6.07 -3.15
N PHE A 42 2.06 5.22 -2.15
CA PHE A 42 1.56 5.51 -0.80
C PHE A 42 2.23 6.74 -0.19
N ILE A 43 3.54 6.91 -0.35
CA ILE A 43 4.23 8.13 0.10
C ILE A 43 3.70 9.35 -0.64
N VAL A 44 3.52 9.28 -1.96
CA VAL A 44 2.93 10.37 -2.75
C VAL A 44 1.50 10.70 -2.26
N MET A 45 0.68 9.69 -1.98
CA MET A 45 -0.66 9.88 -1.41
C MET A 45 -0.60 10.68 -0.10
N LEU A 46 0.34 10.35 0.80
CA LEU A 46 0.51 11.05 2.08
C LEU A 46 0.97 12.50 1.93
N LEU A 47 1.78 12.78 0.91
CA LEU A 47 2.37 14.12 0.71
C LEU A 47 1.47 15.06 -0.07
N THR A 48 0.65 14.53 -0.98
CA THR A 48 -0.05 15.35 -1.98
C THR A 48 -1.58 15.30 -1.86
N SER A 49 -2.13 14.33 -1.12
CA SER A 49 -3.58 14.16 -1.00
C SER A 49 -4.07 14.50 0.41
N PRO A 50 -5.24 15.17 0.55
CA PRO A 50 -5.91 15.27 1.85
C PRO A 50 -6.52 13.93 2.30
N ILE A 51 -6.59 12.93 1.41
CA ILE A 51 -7.19 11.64 1.67
C ILE A 51 -6.24 10.79 2.52
N GLN A 52 -6.74 10.30 3.65
CA GLN A 52 -5.99 9.39 4.49
C GLN A 52 -6.09 7.94 3.98
N PRO A 53 -5.00 7.17 4.04
CA PRO A 53 -5.05 5.72 3.84
C PRO A 53 -6.05 5.08 4.81
N GLN A 54 -6.75 4.05 4.34
CA GLN A 54 -7.76 3.34 5.13
C GLN A 54 -7.47 1.84 5.19
N ARG A 55 -8.36 1.08 5.83
CA ARG A 55 -8.23 -0.37 6.06
C ARG A 55 -7.83 -1.17 4.82
N LEU A 56 -8.33 -0.79 3.65
CA LEU A 56 -8.04 -1.48 2.38
C LEU A 56 -6.67 -1.13 1.77
N THR A 57 -6.03 -0.06 2.23
CA THR A 57 -4.72 0.40 1.71
C THR A 57 -3.58 -0.46 2.28
N TYR A 58 -3.59 -0.70 3.59
CA TYR A 58 -2.49 -1.33 4.33
C TYR A 58 -2.15 -2.77 3.90
N PRO A 59 -3.13 -3.66 3.64
CA PRO A 59 -2.86 -5.03 3.21
C PRO A 59 -1.99 -5.10 1.95
N SER A 60 -2.19 -4.17 1.00
CA SER A 60 -1.40 -4.11 -0.22
C SER A 60 0.03 -3.67 0.06
N LEU A 61 0.22 -2.76 1.01
CA LEU A 61 1.55 -2.28 1.40
C LEU A 61 2.33 -3.34 2.17
N PHE A 62 1.71 -4.02 3.14
CA PHE A 62 2.36 -5.13 3.86
C PHE A 62 2.79 -6.25 2.91
N LYS A 63 1.98 -6.56 1.90
CA LYS A 63 2.37 -7.47 0.82
C LYS A 63 3.60 -6.96 0.06
N ALA A 64 3.63 -5.68 -0.32
CA ALA A 64 4.78 -5.09 -1.02
C ALA A 64 6.06 -5.16 -0.17
N TYR A 65 5.99 -4.84 1.13
CA TYR A 65 7.11 -4.96 2.05
C TYR A 65 7.62 -6.41 2.16
N ALA A 66 6.69 -7.38 2.27
CA ALA A 66 7.02 -8.81 2.30
C ALA A 66 7.80 -9.25 1.05
N GLN A 67 7.31 -8.88 -0.13
CA GLN A 67 7.95 -9.23 -1.40
C GLN A 67 9.34 -8.62 -1.59
N LEU A 68 9.62 -7.51 -0.90
CA LEU A 68 10.90 -6.80 -0.99
C LEU A 68 11.87 -7.16 0.15
N GLY A 69 11.47 -7.98 1.13
CA GLY A 69 12.28 -8.29 2.32
C GLY A 69 12.51 -7.07 3.22
N LEU A 70 11.61 -6.09 3.20
CA LEU A 70 11.76 -4.80 3.88
C LEU A 70 11.04 -4.77 5.24
N ALA A 71 11.30 -5.76 6.10
CA ALA A 71 10.65 -5.88 7.40
C ALA A 71 10.82 -4.64 8.29
N HIS A 72 12.00 -4.01 8.24
CA HIS A 72 12.30 -2.81 9.02
C HIS A 72 11.39 -1.62 8.64
N ASP A 73 11.21 -1.38 7.34
CA ASP A 73 10.32 -0.33 6.85
C ASP A 73 8.84 -0.70 7.07
N GLY A 74 8.50 -1.98 6.89
CA GLY A 74 7.18 -2.52 7.20
C GLY A 74 6.78 -2.32 8.68
N ALA A 75 7.76 -2.33 9.59
CA ALA A 75 7.52 -2.05 11.01
C ALA A 75 7.08 -0.60 11.27
N GLN A 76 7.54 0.36 10.46
CA GLN A 76 7.08 1.75 10.56
C GLN A 76 5.60 1.86 10.16
N LEU A 77 5.19 1.14 9.11
CA LEU A 77 3.78 1.06 8.71
C LEU A 77 2.92 0.35 9.79
N HIS A 78 3.44 -0.71 10.41
CA HIS A 78 2.79 -1.37 11.54
C HIS A 78 2.60 -0.41 12.73
N GLY A 79 3.60 0.41 13.06
CA GLY A 79 3.45 1.45 14.08
C GLY A 79 2.33 2.45 13.76
N ARG A 80 2.12 2.78 12.48
CA ARG A 80 0.99 3.61 12.04
C ARG A 80 -0.36 2.92 12.25
N ILE A 81 -0.47 1.62 11.96
CA ILE A 81 -1.69 0.82 12.21
C ILE A 81 -2.10 0.89 13.68
N ILE A 82 -1.14 0.69 14.59
CA ILE A 82 -1.38 0.74 16.04
C ILE A 82 -1.89 2.13 16.45
N LYS A 83 -1.24 3.19 15.96
CA LYS A 83 -1.65 4.57 16.26
C LYS A 83 -3.06 4.91 15.77
N GLN A 84 -3.59 4.17 14.80
CA GLN A 84 -4.93 4.36 14.26
C GLN A 84 -5.97 3.40 14.86
N GLY A 85 -5.59 2.51 15.78
CA GLY A 85 -6.50 1.51 16.37
C GLY A 85 -6.96 0.45 15.37
N LEU A 86 -6.15 0.17 14.34
CA LEU A 86 -6.49 -0.77 13.26
C LEU A 86 -5.86 -2.16 13.46
N GLU A 87 -5.06 -2.37 14.49
CA GLU A 87 -4.34 -3.61 14.80
C GLU A 87 -5.26 -4.80 15.11
N PHE A 88 -6.49 -4.53 15.55
CA PHE A 88 -7.49 -5.56 15.84
C PHE A 88 -8.34 -5.94 14.62
N ASP A 89 -8.20 -5.25 13.49
CA ASP A 89 -8.86 -5.64 12.25
C ASP A 89 -8.32 -7.00 11.79
N PRO A 90 -9.16 -8.05 11.67
CA PRO A 90 -8.67 -9.40 11.37
C PRO A 90 -7.93 -9.48 10.03
N PHE A 91 -8.33 -8.68 9.04
CA PHE A 91 -7.71 -8.68 7.73
C PHE A 91 -6.33 -8.01 7.77
N ILE A 92 -6.23 -6.85 8.41
CA ILE A 92 -4.95 -6.15 8.59
C ILE A 92 -3.99 -7.00 9.43
N ARG A 93 -4.46 -7.57 10.55
CA ARG A 93 -3.65 -8.41 11.44
C ARG A 93 -3.03 -9.59 10.70
N ASN A 94 -3.81 -10.30 9.88
CA ASN A 94 -3.29 -11.41 9.08
C ASN A 94 -2.21 -10.94 8.09
N THR A 95 -2.38 -9.77 7.49
CA THR A 95 -1.37 -9.23 6.56
C THR A 95 -0.08 -8.79 7.26
N ILE A 96 -0.15 -8.29 8.50
CA ILE A 96 1.02 -7.96 9.31
C ILE A 96 1.83 -9.21 9.64
N ILE A 97 1.17 -10.27 10.11
CA ILE A 97 1.81 -11.55 10.42
C ILE A 97 2.48 -12.12 9.16
N SER A 98 1.76 -12.11 8.03
CA SER A 98 2.30 -12.57 6.76
C SER A 98 3.53 -11.76 6.32
N MET A 99 3.55 -10.44 6.54
CA MET A 99 4.71 -9.61 6.22
C MET A 99 5.93 -10.00 7.05
N TYR A 100 5.81 -10.10 8.37
CA TYR A 100 6.96 -10.48 9.20
C TYR A 100 7.44 -11.91 8.95
N ALA A 101 6.55 -12.83 8.58
CA ALA A 101 6.89 -14.23 8.35
C ALA A 101 7.56 -14.48 6.98
N ASN A 102 7.27 -13.64 5.97
CA ASN A 102 7.73 -13.83 4.59
C ASN A 102 8.75 -12.78 4.12
N CYS A 103 9.09 -11.81 4.97
CA CYS A 103 10.22 -10.89 4.75
C CYS A 103 11.56 -11.59 4.92
#